data_AF-A0A4U5WZV2-F1
#
_entry.id   AF-A0A4U5WZV2-F1
#
_cell.length_a   1.000
_cell.length_b   1.000
_cell.length_c   1.000
_cell.angle_alpha   90.00
_cell.angle_beta   90.00
_cell.angle_gamma   90.00
#
_symmetry.space_group_name_H-M   'P 1'
#
loop_
_entity.id
_entity.type
_entity.pdbx_description
1 polymer ?
#
loop_
_entity_poly.entity_id
_entity_poly.type
_entity_poly.pdbx_seq_one_letter_code
_entity_poly.pdbx_strand_id
1 'polypeptide(L)'
;MSADGHLLGVMLVCGHHIDGATLYVDDPDPDPDHLVKAGEWIASRPLTEGLTTWTLDAPSAGWTTTTPLTPLAARTTYVLYGGTKDNSWSSTSTGFTLADRAVLRPGTVRYERVTEDGDERAVTVSVSAFEAEGCDGF
;
A
#
# COMPACT_ATOMS: atom_id res chain seq x y z
N MET A 1 -4.24 3.28 -9.90
CA MET A 1 -5.64 2.93 -10.26
C MET A 1 -5.64 2.07 -11.52
N SER A 2 -6.56 1.11 -11.66
CA SER A 2 -6.73 0.37 -12.92
C SER A 2 -7.44 1.23 -13.98
N ALA A 3 -7.44 0.77 -15.23
CA ALA A 3 -8.18 1.45 -16.31
C ALA A 3 -9.69 1.53 -16.02
N ASP A 4 -10.24 0.54 -15.31
CA ASP A 4 -11.65 0.46 -14.94
C ASP A 4 -12.00 1.22 -13.64
N GLY A 5 -11.04 1.95 -13.06
CA GLY A 5 -11.27 2.81 -11.90
C GLY A 5 -11.10 2.14 -10.54
N HIS A 6 -10.65 0.88 -10.49
CA HIS A 6 -10.38 0.18 -9.24
C HIS A 6 -9.11 0.70 -8.57
N LEU A 7 -9.16 0.85 -7.25
CA LEU A 7 -7.98 1.19 -6.47
C LEU A 7 -7.07 -0.04 -6.39
N LEU A 8 -5.79 0.17 -6.65
CA LEU A 8 -4.80 -0.91 -6.65
C LEU A 8 -3.84 -0.70 -5.47
N GLY A 9 -3.55 -1.78 -4.75
CA GLY A 9 -2.32 -1.89 -4.00
C GLY A 9 -1.16 -2.11 -4.99
N VAL A 10 -0.05 -1.41 -4.76
CA VAL A 10 1.19 -1.55 -5.52
C VAL A 10 2.28 -1.78 -4.50
N MET A 11 3.07 -2.84 -4.69
CA MET A 11 4.17 -3.17 -3.80
C MET A 11 5.39 -3.54 -4.61
N LEU A 12 6.50 -2.88 -4.32
CA LEU A 12 7.81 -3.22 -4.84
C LEU A 12 8.59 -3.84 -3.68
N VAL A 13 8.98 -5.11 -3.84
CA VAL A 13 9.84 -5.80 -2.88
C VAL A 13 11.27 -5.67 -3.38
N CYS A 14 12.12 -5.01 -2.60
CA CYS A 14 13.54 -4.81 -2.94
C CYS A 14 14.44 -5.92 -2.38
N GLY A 15 13.96 -6.62 -1.35
CA GLY A 15 14.67 -7.69 -0.65
C GLY A 15 13.76 -8.40 0.34
N HIS A 16 14.26 -9.50 0.92
CA HIS A 16 13.48 -10.41 1.77
C HIS A 16 12.21 -10.93 1.07
N HIS A 17 11.14 -11.12 1.84
CA HIS A 17 9.83 -11.43 1.31
C HIS A 17 8.76 -10.65 2.07
N ILE A 18 7.60 -10.48 1.44
CA ILE A 18 6.39 -9.97 2.06
C ILE A 18 5.28 -10.99 1.89
N ASP A 19 4.48 -11.24 2.93
CA ASP A 19 3.43 -12.25 2.90
C ASP A 19 2.04 -11.67 2.60
N GLY A 20 1.88 -10.36 2.77
CA GLY A 20 0.59 -9.72 2.59
C GLY A 20 0.65 -8.22 2.86
N ALA A 21 -0.53 -7.62 2.86
CA ALA A 21 -0.72 -6.21 3.11
C ALA A 21 -1.95 -5.97 3.98
N THR A 22 -1.90 -4.91 4.79
CA THR A 22 -3.01 -4.48 5.64
C THR A 22 -3.20 -2.99 5.50
N LEU A 23 -4.47 -2.58 5.35
CA LEU A 23 -4.91 -1.21 5.32
C LEU A 23 -5.53 -0.88 6.68
N TYR A 24 -5.08 0.20 7.29
CA TYR A 24 -5.62 0.72 8.55
C TYR A 24 -6.26 2.09 8.33
N VAL A 25 -7.22 2.44 9.19
CA VAL A 25 -7.61 3.83 9.40
C VAL A 25 -6.50 4.50 10.20
N ASP A 26 -5.99 5.62 9.69
CA ASP A 26 -5.07 6.48 10.43
C ASP A 26 -5.87 7.25 11.48
N ASP A 27 -5.71 6.87 12.75
CA ASP A 27 -6.29 7.59 13.87
C ASP A 27 -5.21 8.48 14.50
N PRO A 28 -5.42 9.81 14.64
CA PRO A 28 -4.47 10.70 15.27
C PRO A 28 -4.28 10.47 16.78
N ASP A 29 -5.15 9.69 17.42
CA ASP A 29 -5.00 9.20 18.80
C ASP A 29 -5.10 7.66 18.83
N PRO A 30 -4.11 6.96 18.24
CA PRO A 30 -4.18 5.53 18.09
C PRO A 30 -3.89 4.90 19.45
N ASP A 31 -4.90 4.36 20.10
CA ASP A 31 -4.69 3.30 21.06
C ASP A 31 -3.99 2.15 20.30
N PRO A 32 -2.75 1.76 20.65
CA PRO A 32 -2.01 0.72 19.94
C PRO A 32 -2.73 -0.63 19.97
N ASP A 33 -3.65 -0.84 20.92
CA ASP A 33 -4.52 -2.02 20.98
C ASP A 33 -5.72 -1.93 20.02
N HIS A 34 -5.87 -0.81 19.30
CA HIS A 34 -7.09 -0.41 18.59
C HIS A 34 -6.82 0.18 17.18
N LEU A 35 -5.80 -0.33 16.48
CA LEU A 35 -5.66 -0.10 15.05
C LEU A 35 -6.85 -0.68 14.28
N VAL A 36 -7.69 0.18 13.72
CA VAL A 36 -8.89 -0.23 12.98
C VAL A 36 -8.49 -0.69 11.57
N LYS A 37 -8.54 -2.00 11.33
CA LYS A 37 -8.33 -2.58 9.99
C LYS A 37 -9.46 -2.16 9.04
N ALA A 38 -9.08 -1.52 7.95
CA ALA A 38 -9.96 -1.18 6.83
C ALA A 38 -9.92 -2.23 5.71
N GLY A 39 -8.88 -3.06 5.64
CA GLY A 39 -8.76 -4.16 4.68
C GLY A 39 -7.50 -5.00 4.91
N GLU A 40 -7.50 -6.25 4.47
CA GLU A 40 -6.36 -7.16 4.61
C GLU A 40 -6.33 -8.19 3.48
N TRP A 41 -5.13 -8.38 2.92
CA TRP A 41 -4.86 -9.30 1.81
C TRP A 41 -3.61 -10.12 2.08
N ILE A 42 -3.69 -11.43 1.87
CA ILE A 42 -2.57 -12.36 1.98
C ILE A 42 -2.17 -12.81 0.59
N ALA A 43 -0.89 -12.70 0.25
CA ALA A 43 -0.35 -13.25 -0.98
C ALA A 43 -0.38 -14.78 -0.92
N SER A 44 -0.75 -15.42 -2.03
CA SER A 44 -0.84 -16.88 -2.13
C SER A 44 0.51 -17.57 -1.95
N ARG A 45 1.60 -16.83 -2.16
CA ARG A 45 2.99 -17.21 -1.89
C ARG A 45 3.74 -15.98 -1.37
N PRO A 46 4.80 -16.16 -0.57
CA PRO A 46 5.69 -15.07 -0.20
C PRO A 46 6.14 -14.29 -1.45
N LEU A 47 5.93 -12.98 -1.43
CA LEU A 47 6.34 -12.06 -2.47
C LEU A 47 7.84 -11.83 -2.34
N THR A 48 8.61 -12.26 -3.33
CA THR A 48 10.05 -12.00 -3.43
C THR A 48 10.29 -10.72 -4.21
N GLU A 49 11.57 -10.42 -4.50
CA GLU A 49 11.98 -9.25 -5.27
C GLU A 49 11.14 -9.03 -6.54
N GLY A 50 10.70 -7.78 -6.73
CA GLY A 50 9.93 -7.35 -7.89
C GLY A 50 8.63 -6.63 -7.54
N LEU A 51 7.97 -6.13 -8.59
CA LEU A 51 6.72 -5.40 -8.51
C LEU A 51 5.52 -6.34 -8.51
N THR A 52 4.57 -6.11 -7.60
CA THR A 52 3.27 -6.77 -7.59
C THR A 52 2.15 -5.76 -7.40
N THR A 53 0.97 -6.10 -7.92
CA THR A 53 -0.24 -5.28 -7.80
C THR A 53 -1.46 -6.14 -7.54
N TRP A 54 -2.43 -5.60 -6.80
CA TRP A 54 -3.72 -6.25 -6.57
C TRP A 54 -4.84 -5.22 -6.43
N THR A 55 -6.06 -5.62 -6.74
CA THR A 55 -7.26 -4.80 -6.48
C THR A 55 -7.58 -4.81 -4.99
N LEU A 56 -7.88 -3.63 -4.43
CA LEU A 56 -8.26 -3.52 -3.02
C LEU A 56 -9.74 -3.89 -2.79
N ASP A 57 -10.60 -3.57 -3.74
CA ASP A 57 -12.06 -3.68 -3.65
C ASP A 57 -12.66 -4.86 -4.43
N ALA A 58 -11.82 -5.65 -5.11
CA ALA A 58 -12.24 -6.79 -5.91
C ALA A 58 -11.28 -7.98 -5.73
N PRO A 59 -11.70 -9.22 -6.04
CA PRO A 59 -10.80 -10.37 -6.05
C PRO A 59 -9.63 -10.17 -7.02
N SER A 60 -8.43 -10.51 -6.57
CA SER A 60 -7.21 -10.43 -7.36
C SER A 60 -6.51 -11.78 -7.41
N ALA A 61 -6.10 -12.23 -8.60
CA ALA A 61 -5.37 -13.48 -8.75
C ALA A 61 -4.07 -13.45 -7.92
N GLY A 62 -3.79 -14.55 -7.21
CA GLY A 62 -2.62 -14.63 -6.33
C GLY A 62 -2.79 -13.97 -4.96
N TRP A 63 -3.95 -13.40 -4.64
CA TRP A 63 -4.24 -12.76 -3.36
C TRP A 63 -5.53 -13.30 -2.74
N THR A 64 -5.52 -13.48 -1.42
CA THR A 64 -6.68 -13.85 -0.62
C THR A 64 -7.06 -12.66 0.25
N THR A 65 -8.25 -12.11 0.05
CA THR A 65 -8.81 -11.07 0.91
C THR A 65 -9.32 -11.71 2.21
N THR A 66 -8.64 -11.48 3.33
CA THR A 66 -9.05 -11.97 4.66
C THR A 66 -9.97 -10.98 5.37
N THR A 67 -9.76 -9.68 5.14
CA THR A 67 -10.67 -8.63 5.58
C THR A 67 -11.10 -7.82 4.36
N PRO A 68 -12.39 -7.88 3.95
CA PRO A 68 -12.89 -7.07 2.84
C PRO A 68 -12.69 -5.58 3.09
N LEU A 69 -12.43 -4.83 2.01
CA LEU A 69 -12.26 -3.38 2.09
C LEU A 69 -13.55 -2.73 2.61
N THR A 70 -13.44 -2.00 3.72
CA THR A 70 -14.53 -1.17 4.22
C THR A 70 -14.77 0.01 3.28
N PRO A 71 -16.01 0.49 3.15
CA PRO A 71 -16.29 1.70 2.37
C PRO A 71 -15.43 2.87 2.86
N LEU A 72 -14.61 3.41 1.95
CA LEU A 72 -13.73 4.52 2.27
C LEU A 72 -14.56 5.77 2.57
N ALA A 73 -14.25 6.45 3.67
CA ALA A 73 -14.94 7.64 4.15
C ALA A 73 -14.22 8.92 3.72
N ALA A 74 -15.00 9.99 3.54
CA ALA A 74 -14.45 11.31 3.30
C ALA A 74 -13.73 11.83 4.56
N ARG A 75 -12.60 12.52 4.38
CA ARG A 75 -11.75 13.08 5.46
C ARG A 75 -11.09 12.05 6.37
N THR A 76 -11.09 10.78 5.99
CA THR A 76 -10.32 9.73 6.66
C THR A 76 -9.02 9.51 5.90
N THR A 77 -7.91 9.47 6.64
CA THR A 77 -6.63 9.00 6.13
C THR A 77 -6.55 7.50 6.36
N TYR A 78 -6.04 6.78 5.36
CA TYR A 78 -5.79 5.36 5.43
C TYR A 78 -4.32 5.11 5.18
N VAL A 79 -3.76 4.13 5.89
CA VAL A 79 -2.36 3.76 5.73
C VAL A 79 -2.25 2.29 5.34
N LEU A 80 -1.57 2.04 4.22
CA LEU A 80 -1.32 0.71 3.70
C LEU A 80 0.12 0.29 3.99
N TYR A 81 0.30 -0.92 4.50
CA TYR A 81 1.60 -1.54 4.77
C TYR A 81 1.65 -2.94 4.19
N GLY A 82 2.82 -3.34 3.70
CA GLY A 82 3.21 -4.73 3.50
C GLY A 82 3.95 -5.29 4.71
N GLY A 83 3.78 -6.59 5.00
CA GLY A 83 4.50 -7.24 6.09
C GLY A 83 4.63 -8.75 5.95
N THR A 84 5.58 -9.31 6.70
CA THR A 84 5.69 -10.77 6.91
C THR A 84 4.73 -11.23 8.00
N LYS A 85 4.34 -12.51 7.97
CA LYS A 85 3.44 -13.11 8.98
C LYS A 85 4.02 -13.11 10.39
N ASP A 86 5.35 -13.15 10.50
CA ASP A 86 6.08 -13.16 11.76
C ASP A 86 6.49 -11.76 12.24
N ASN A 87 6.09 -10.71 11.52
CA ASN A 87 6.46 -9.31 11.78
C ASN A 87 7.97 -9.03 11.77
N SER A 88 8.78 -9.89 11.15
CA SER A 88 10.22 -9.67 11.03
C SER A 88 10.59 -8.61 10.00
N TRP A 89 9.73 -8.35 9.01
CA TRP A 89 9.95 -7.31 7.99
C TRP A 89 8.64 -6.62 7.60
N SER A 90 8.74 -5.35 7.23
CA SER A 90 7.64 -4.56 6.69
C SER A 90 8.12 -3.69 5.53
N SER A 91 7.18 -3.27 4.68
CA SER A 91 7.43 -2.17 3.75
C SER A 91 7.34 -0.83 4.47
N THR A 92 7.78 0.24 3.80
CA THR A 92 7.33 1.60 4.12
C THR A 92 5.81 1.70 3.98
N SER A 93 5.19 2.63 4.72
CA SER A 93 3.77 2.92 4.59
C SER A 93 3.48 3.78 3.37
N THR A 94 2.23 3.74 2.92
CA THR A 94 1.67 4.83 2.10
C THR A 94 0.36 5.32 2.67
N GLY A 95 0.29 6.62 2.93
CA GLY A 95 -0.90 7.30 3.43
C GLY A 95 -1.72 7.89 2.28
N PHE A 96 -3.04 7.71 2.32
CA PHE A 96 -3.93 8.34 1.34
C PHE A 96 -5.32 8.67 1.90
N THR A 97 -5.96 9.66 1.28
CA THR A 97 -7.36 10.02 1.50
C THR A 97 -8.18 9.78 0.22
N LEU A 98 -9.51 9.89 0.31
CA LEU A 98 -10.37 9.91 -0.89
C LEU A 98 -10.05 11.07 -1.85
N ALA A 99 -9.53 12.20 -1.36
CA ALA A 99 -9.12 13.30 -2.23
C ALA A 99 -7.89 12.92 -3.07
N ASP A 100 -6.94 12.20 -2.47
CA ASP A 100 -5.78 11.66 -3.20
C ASP A 100 -6.21 10.63 -4.26
N ARG A 101 -7.18 9.76 -3.92
CA ARG A 101 -7.78 8.84 -4.89
C ARG A 101 -8.37 9.59 -6.10
N ALA A 102 -9.04 10.72 -5.88
CA ALA A 102 -9.72 11.45 -6.94
C ALA A 102 -8.77 12.07 -7.98
N VAL A 103 -7.51 12.30 -7.61
CA VAL A 103 -6.46 12.83 -8.51
C VAL A 103 -5.51 11.76 -9.04
N LEU A 104 -5.60 10.52 -8.52
CA LEU A 104 -4.78 9.41 -8.96
C LEU A 104 -5.18 8.95 -10.37
N ARG A 105 -4.21 8.89 -11.28
CA ARG A 105 -4.44 8.48 -12.67
C ARG A 105 -4.14 6.99 -12.87
N PRO A 106 -4.76 6.33 -13.85
CA PRO A 106 -4.32 5.01 -14.29
C PRO A 106 -2.82 5.01 -14.63
N GLY A 107 -2.10 3.97 -14.21
CA GLY A 107 -0.64 3.87 -14.41
C GLY A 107 0.23 4.74 -13.50
N THR A 108 -0.37 5.44 -12.53
CA THR A 108 0.36 6.16 -11.47
C THR A 108 0.22 5.48 -10.12
N VAL A 109 1.24 5.67 -9.28
CA VAL A 109 1.33 5.17 -7.91
C VAL A 109 1.71 6.31 -6.97
N ARG A 110 1.08 6.32 -5.79
CA ARG A 110 1.40 7.22 -4.68
C ARG A 110 2.12 6.43 -3.59
N TYR A 111 3.24 6.97 -3.12
CA TYR A 111 4.01 6.40 -2.00
C TYR A 111 4.74 7.51 -1.24
N GLU A 112 5.16 7.21 -0.01
CA GLU A 112 6.04 8.08 0.77
C GLU A 112 7.48 7.89 0.28
N ARG A 113 8.11 8.98 -0.17
CA ARG A 113 9.52 9.00 -0.56
C ARG A 113 10.32 9.73 0.51
N VAL A 114 11.40 9.12 0.98
CA VAL A 114 12.38 9.78 1.84
C VAL A 114 13.18 10.75 0.98
N THR A 115 13.21 12.02 1.40
CA THR A 115 13.96 13.09 0.74
C THR A 115 15.43 13.06 1.17
N GLU A 116 16.30 13.79 0.48
CA GLU A 116 17.73 13.92 0.85
C GLU A 116 17.91 14.46 2.28
N ASP A 117 16.96 15.26 2.76
CA ASP A 117 16.94 15.83 4.11
C ASP A 117 16.44 14.85 5.18
N GLY A 118 16.01 13.64 4.80
CA GLY A 118 15.47 12.62 5.69
C GLY A 118 13.96 12.75 5.98
N ASP A 119 13.29 13.77 5.46
CA ASP A 119 11.83 13.90 5.58
C ASP A 119 11.11 12.93 4.64
N GLU A 120 9.99 12.36 5.09
CA GLU A 120 9.06 11.63 4.22
C GLU A 120 8.09 12.59 3.53
N ARG A 121 7.92 12.43 2.22
CA ARG A 121 6.92 13.17 1.44
C ARG A 121 6.18 12.26 0.47
N ALA A 122 4.86 12.41 0.47
CA ALA A 122 4.02 11.73 -0.49
C ALA A 122 4.28 12.26 -1.90
N VAL A 123 4.65 11.35 -2.80
CA VAL A 123 4.84 11.65 -4.23
C VAL A 123 3.91 10.80 -5.06
N THR A 124 3.59 11.26 -6.27
CA THR A 124 2.84 10.47 -7.26
C THR A 124 3.64 10.41 -8.55
N VAL A 125 3.99 9.19 -8.97
CA VAL A 125 4.85 8.93 -10.13
C VAL A 125 4.23 7.85 -11.02
N SER A 126 4.82 7.59 -12.20
CA SER A 126 4.42 6.45 -13.01
C SER A 126 4.85 5.14 -12.33
N VAL A 127 4.11 4.05 -12.58
CA VAL A 127 4.48 2.73 -12.05
C VAL A 127 5.91 2.34 -12.48
N SER A 128 6.31 2.63 -13.72
CA SER A 128 7.66 2.35 -14.21
C SER A 128 8.75 3.16 -13.50
N ALA A 129 8.48 4.42 -13.14
CA ALA A 129 9.41 5.23 -12.36
C ALA A 129 9.52 4.69 -10.92
N PHE A 130 8.38 4.28 -10.33
CA PHE A 130 8.39 3.65 -9.02
C PHE A 130 9.14 2.32 -9.01
N GLU A 131 8.98 1.48 -10.04
CA GLU A 131 9.75 0.23 -10.16
C GLU A 131 11.26 0.48 -10.33
N ALA A 132 11.64 1.55 -11.02
CA ALA A 132 13.04 1.90 -11.24
C ALA A 132 13.73 2.54 -10.03
N GLU A 133 13.03 3.41 -9.30
CA GLU A 133 13.60 4.25 -8.23
C GLU A 133 13.11 3.88 -6.82
N GLY A 134 12.07 3.05 -6.70
CA GLY A 134 11.40 2.78 -5.41
C GLY A 134 12.28 2.03 -4.41
N CYS A 135 13.35 1.40 -4.88
CA CYS A 135 14.37 0.76 -4.05
C CYS A 135 15.62 1.64 -3.82
N ASP A 136 15.70 2.83 -4.43
CA ASP A 136 16.85 3.72 -4.24
C ASP A 136 16.79 4.33 -2.82
N GLY A 137 17.71 3.90 -1.94
CA GLY A 137 17.81 4.38 -0.57
C GLY A 137 17.54 3.35 0.53
N PHE A 138 17.34 2.07 0.18
CA PHE A 138 17.23 0.93 1.10
C PHE A 138 18.38 -0.07 0.94
#